data_AF-A0A8W8NQL8-F1
#
_entry.id   AF-A0A8W8NQL8-F1
#
_cell.length_a   1.000
_cell.length_b   1.000
_cell.length_c   1.000
_cell.angle_alpha   90.00
_cell.angle_beta   90.00
_cell.angle_gamma   90.00
#
_symmetry.space_group_name_H-M   'P 1'
#
loop_
_entity.id
_entity.type
_entity.pdbx_description
1 polymer ?
#
loop_
_entity_poly.entity_id
_entity_poly.type
_entity_poly.pdbx_seq_one_letter_code
_entity_poly.pdbx_strand_id
1 'polypeptide(L)'
;MQCYRQYIRGLSFYKEGYIHKIMINEISDTCQMCYIRSKCYPSMHKGVYEQWLLVSKEEPFQVVKANCTCPAGCGEGCIHIAGLLFALEGRPSIDE
;
A
#
# COMPACT_ATOMS: atom_id res chain seq x y z
N MET A 1 -8.65 16.98 4.85
CA MET A 1 -7.39 17.08 5.64
C MET A 1 -6.90 15.74 6.22
N GLN A 2 -7.79 14.79 6.57
CA GLN A 2 -7.42 13.47 7.10
C GLN A 2 -6.44 12.69 6.17
N CYS A 3 -6.76 12.55 4.88
CA CYS A 3 -5.94 11.83 3.91
C CYS A 3 -4.51 12.39 3.75
N TYR A 4 -4.34 13.71 3.88
CA TYR A 4 -3.02 14.36 3.80
C TYR A 4 -2.11 13.97 4.99
N ARG A 5 -2.69 13.81 6.19
CA ARG A 5 -1.92 13.30 7.35
C ARG A 5 -1.52 11.84 7.17
N GLN A 6 -2.41 11.01 6.60
CA GLN A 6 -2.12 9.61 6.29
C GLN A 6 -1.00 9.51 5.24
N TYR A 7 -1.01 10.38 4.23
CA TYR A 7 0.05 10.50 3.24
C TYR A 7 1.42 10.80 3.87
N ILE A 8 1.53 11.87 4.68
CA ILE A 8 2.82 12.24 5.32
C ILE A 8 3.35 11.08 6.17
N ARG A 9 2.49 10.47 6.99
CA ARG A 9 2.89 9.36 7.87
C ARG A 9 3.18 8.07 7.11
N GLY A 10 2.51 7.84 5.99
CA GLY A 10 2.77 6.71 5.11
C GLY A 10 4.22 6.70 4.60
N LEU A 11 4.79 7.87 4.33
CA LEU A 11 6.20 7.98 3.93
C LEU A 11 7.14 7.49 5.04
N SER A 12 6.89 7.86 6.30
CA SER A 12 7.67 7.35 7.43
C SER A 12 7.52 5.84 7.59
N PHE A 13 6.30 5.31 7.48
CA PHE A 13 6.04 3.87 7.54
C PHE A 13 6.79 3.07 6.46
N TYR A 14 6.85 3.62 5.25
CA TYR A 14 7.65 3.05 4.17
C TYR A 14 9.15 3.07 4.53
N LYS A 15 9.69 4.22 4.94
CA LYS A 15 11.11 4.38 5.28
C LYS A 15 11.56 3.51 6.45
N GLU A 16 10.72 3.36 7.45
CA GLU A 16 11.00 2.50 8.62
C GLU A 16 10.81 1.01 8.27
N GLY A 17 10.47 0.68 7.02
CA GLY A 17 10.41 -0.69 6.54
C GLY A 17 9.23 -1.47 7.11
N TYR A 18 8.05 -0.86 7.30
CA TYR A 18 6.87 -1.58 7.79
C TYR A 18 6.11 -2.35 6.70
N ILE A 19 6.44 -2.15 5.42
CA ILE A 19 5.79 -2.79 4.28
C ILE A 19 6.64 -3.95 3.78
N HIS A 20 6.03 -5.12 3.60
CA HIS A 20 6.74 -6.36 3.29
C HIS A 20 5.98 -7.24 2.30
N LYS A 21 6.71 -8.18 1.68
CA LYS A 21 6.15 -9.25 0.85
C LYS A 21 5.21 -8.70 -0.23
N ILE A 22 5.65 -7.65 -0.91
CA ILE A 22 4.91 -7.09 -2.05
C ILE A 22 4.93 -8.12 -3.17
N MET A 23 3.74 -8.47 -3.66
CA MET A 23 3.53 -9.45 -4.71
C MET A 23 2.54 -8.90 -5.71
N ILE A 24 2.75 -9.22 -6.98
CA ILE A 24 1.80 -8.93 -8.05
C ILE A 24 1.05 -10.22 -8.37
N ASN A 25 -0.27 -10.11 -8.43
CA ASN A 25 -1.17 -11.19 -8.82
C ASN A 25 -1.96 -10.72 -10.04
N GLU A 26 -1.55 -11.21 -11.21
CA GLU A 26 -2.31 -11.00 -12.43
C GLU A 26 -3.65 -11.75 -12.37
N ILE A 27 -4.70 -11.15 -12.93
CA ILE A 27 -6.02 -11.78 -13.01
C ILE A 27 -6.04 -12.75 -14.21
N SER A 28 -5.53 -12.29 -15.35
CA SER A 28 -5.24 -13.07 -16.55
C SER A 28 -4.28 -12.28 -17.45
N ASP A 29 -3.68 -12.96 -18.43
CA ASP A 29 -2.76 -12.36 -19.40
C ASP A 29 -3.41 -11.22 -20.21
N THR A 30 -4.73 -11.27 -20.40
CA THR A 30 -5.50 -10.30 -21.19
C THR A 30 -6.19 -9.22 -20.36
N CYS A 31 -6.35 -9.43 -19.05
CA CYS A 31 -6.99 -8.46 -18.18
C CYS A 31 -6.08 -7.27 -17.97
N GLN A 32 -6.60 -6.05 -18.14
CA GLN A 32 -5.87 -4.82 -17.89
C GLN A 32 -5.82 -4.43 -16.41
N MET A 33 -6.26 -5.30 -15.50
CA MET A 33 -6.16 -5.08 -14.07
C MET A 33 -5.29 -6.15 -13.41
N CYS A 34 -4.57 -5.77 -12.37
CA CYS A 34 -3.90 -6.72 -11.49
C CYS A 34 -4.08 -6.35 -10.03
N TYR A 35 -3.91 -7.34 -9.17
CA TYR A 35 -3.84 -7.12 -7.73
C TYR A 35 -2.38 -6.95 -7.32
N ILE A 36 -2.12 -5.97 -6.47
CA ILE A 36 -0.88 -5.89 -5.70
C ILE A 36 -1.21 -6.25 -4.27
N ARG A 37 -0.51 -7.22 -3.69
CA ARG A 37 -0.72 -7.66 -2.31
C ARG A 37 0.54 -7.44 -1.50
N SER A 38 0.39 -7.10 -0.23
CA SER A 38 1.51 -6.99 0.70
C SER A 38 1.07 -7.30 2.11
N LYS A 39 2.06 -7.41 3.00
CA LYS A 39 1.86 -7.46 4.44
C LYS A 39 2.47 -6.23 5.09
N CYS A 40 1.91 -5.78 6.20
CA CYS A 40 2.52 -4.71 6.98
C CYS A 40 2.43 -4.95 8.48
N TYR A 41 3.43 -4.47 9.21
CA TYR A 41 3.40 -4.51 10.67
C TYR A 41 2.58 -3.32 11.22
N PRO A 42 1.81 -3.51 12.30
CA PRO A 42 1.25 -2.40 13.07
C PRO A 42 2.36 -1.63 13.79
N SER A 43 2.22 -0.31 13.95
CA SER A 43 3.16 0.46 14.80
C SER A 43 2.99 0.21 16.30
N MET A 44 1.79 -0.18 16.75
CA MET A 44 1.45 -0.23 18.19
C MET A 44 1.07 -1.62 18.71
N HIS A 45 0.93 -2.62 17.84
CA HIS A 45 0.44 -3.96 18.22
C HIS A 45 1.29 -5.07 17.62
N LYS A 46 1.31 -6.22 18.30
CA LYS A 46 1.87 -7.45 17.74
C LYS A 46 0.87 -8.04 16.75
N GLY A 47 1.29 -8.26 15.52
CA GLY A 47 0.45 -8.82 14.47
C GLY A 47 0.96 -8.45 13.09
N VAL A 48 0.22 -8.88 12.07
CA VAL A 48 0.49 -8.55 10.67
C VAL A 48 -0.84 -8.23 10.01
N TYR A 49 -0.93 -7.05 9.40
CA TYR A 49 -2.07 -6.70 8.55
C TYR A 49 -1.76 -7.08 7.11
N GLU A 50 -2.83 -7.37 6.36
CA GLU A 50 -2.75 -7.66 4.94
C GLU A 50 -3.31 -6.48 4.16
N GLN A 51 -2.68 -6.21 3.02
CA GLN A 51 -3.03 -5.11 2.16
C GLN A 51 -3.21 -5.62 0.75
N TRP A 52 -4.16 -5.03 0.03
CA TRP A 52 -4.26 -5.23 -1.39
C TRP A 52 -4.68 -3.95 -2.10
N LEU A 53 -4.17 -3.79 -3.31
CA LEU A 53 -4.56 -2.78 -4.28
C LEU A 53 -5.10 -3.51 -5.51
N LEU A 54 -6.14 -2.95 -6.14
CA LEU A 54 -6.50 -3.26 -7.51
C LEU A 54 -6.02 -2.09 -8.36
N VAL A 55 -5.18 -2.36 -9.35
CA VAL A 55 -4.59 -1.33 -10.21
C VAL A 55 -4.91 -1.61 -11.67
N SER A 56 -5.09 -0.53 -12.44
CA SER A 56 -5.14 -0.58 -13.90
C SER A 56 -3.72 -0.59 -14.46
N LYS A 57 -3.45 -1.51 -15.39
CA LYS A 57 -2.22 -1.60 -16.19
C LYS A 57 -2.24 -0.66 -17.39
N GLU A 58 -3.39 -0.07 -17.72
CA GLU A 58 -3.50 0.94 -18.76
C GLU A 58 -2.85 2.26 -18.33
N GLU A 59 -2.31 3.00 -19.29
CA GLU A 59 -1.80 4.35 -19.06
C GLU A 59 -2.96 5.36 -19.07
N PRO A 60 -3.07 6.24 -18.05
CA PRO A 60 -2.20 6.36 -16.89
C PRO A 60 -2.47 5.28 -15.85
N PHE A 61 -1.41 4.74 -15.24
CA PHE A 61 -1.52 3.77 -14.16
C PHE A 61 -2.41 4.33 -13.02
N GLN A 62 -3.48 3.61 -12.71
CA GLN A 62 -4.47 4.08 -11.74
C GLN A 62 -4.73 3.04 -10.66
N VAL A 63 -4.72 3.48 -9.40
CA VAL A 63 -5.25 2.69 -8.28
C VAL A 63 -6.77 2.76 -8.32
N VAL A 64 -7.41 1.64 -8.65
CA VAL A 64 -8.88 1.53 -8.74
C VAL A 64 -9.48 1.31 -7.36
N LYS A 65 -8.87 0.43 -6.56
CA LYS A 65 -9.29 0.13 -5.19
C LYS A 65 -8.09 -0.18 -4.30
N ALA A 66 -8.24 0.06 -3.01
CA ALA A 66 -7.26 -0.25 -2.00
C ALA A 66 -7.94 -0.70 -0.71
N ASN A 67 -7.33 -1.63 0.01
CA ASN A 67 -7.82 -2.11 1.30
C ASN A 67 -6.66 -2.58 2.18
N CYS A 68 -6.75 -2.30 3.47
CA CYS A 68 -5.90 -2.86 4.49
C CYS A 68 -6.77 -3.43 5.61
N THR A 69 -6.40 -4.59 6.15
CA THR A 69 -7.15 -5.25 7.24
C THR A 69 -6.98 -4.59 8.61
N CYS A 70 -6.28 -3.45 8.70
CA CYS A 70 -6.18 -2.72 9.95
C CYS A 70 -7.51 -2.03 10.30
N PRO A 71 -7.77 -1.72 11.59
CA PRO A 71 -9.02 -1.08 12.01
C PRO A 71 -9.36 0.20 11.24
N ALA A 72 -8.34 1.03 10.96
CA ALA A 72 -8.51 2.24 10.17
C ALA A 72 -8.84 1.92 8.69
N GLY A 73 -8.20 0.90 8.10
CA GLY A 73 -8.38 0.50 6.71
C GLY A 73 -9.74 -0.15 6.42
N CYS A 74 -10.39 -0.71 7.44
CA CYS A 74 -11.77 -1.20 7.34
C CYS A 74 -12.81 -0.06 7.29
N GLY A 75 -12.47 1.14 7.77
CA GLY A 75 -13.38 2.28 7.81
C GLY A 75 -13.06 3.35 6.75
N GLU A 76 -11.80 3.71 6.59
CA GLU A 76 -11.33 4.78 5.70
C GLU A 76 -9.91 4.51 5.16
N GLY A 77 -9.26 5.53 4.57
CA GLY A 77 -7.86 5.45 4.15
C GLY A 77 -6.90 5.43 5.35
N CYS A 78 -5.94 4.50 5.35
CA CYS A 78 -4.98 4.33 6.45
C CYS A 78 -3.52 4.60 6.02
N ILE A 79 -2.66 4.89 7.00
CA ILE A 79 -1.20 5.05 6.82
C ILE A 79 -0.54 3.89 6.08
N HIS A 80 -1.01 2.66 6.28
CA HIS A 80 -0.39 1.48 5.68
C HIS A 80 -0.56 1.48 4.17
N ILE A 81 -1.74 1.85 3.64
CA ILE A 81 -1.96 1.94 2.19
C ILE A 81 -1.10 3.04 1.60
N ALA A 82 -1.00 4.20 2.26
CA ALA A 82 -0.07 5.24 1.82
C ALA A 82 1.38 4.73 1.78
N GLY A 83 1.82 3.99 2.80
CA GLY A 83 3.15 3.36 2.84
C GLY A 83 3.38 2.37 1.69
N LEU A 84 2.39 1.53 1.37
CA LEU A 84 2.47 0.62 0.22
C LEU A 84 2.60 1.37 -1.10
N LEU A 85 1.87 2.47 -1.29
CA LEU A 85 1.99 3.29 -2.50
C LEU A 85 3.39 3.89 -2.65
N PHE A 86 4.01 4.36 -1.57
CA PHE A 86 5.40 4.82 -1.61
C PHE A 86 6.39 3.67 -1.90
N ALA A 87 6.14 2.48 -1.35
CA ALA A 87 6.97 1.31 -1.63
C ALA A 87 6.93 0.90 -3.11
N LEU A 88 5.79 1.07 -3.77
CA LEU A 88 5.62 0.79 -5.20
C LEU A 88 6.20 1.87 -6.11
N GLU A 89 6.15 3.14 -5.69
CA GLU A 89 6.79 4.24 -6.41
C GLU A 89 8.32 4.07 -6.45
N GLY A 90 8.90 3.28 -5.53
CA GLY A 90 10.34 3.05 -5.48
C GLY A 90 11.12 4.30 -5.08
N ARG A 91 10.50 5.25 -4.35
CA ARG A 91 11.25 6.41 -3.82
C ARG A 91 12.33 5.88 -2.88
N PRO A 92 13.62 6.15 -3.10
CA PRO A 92 14.64 5.70 -2.17
C PRO A 92 14.37 6.29 -0.77
N SER A 93 14.58 5.47 0.27
CA SER A 93 14.87 6.00 1.61
C SER A 93 15.99 7.03 1.46
N ILE A 94 15.98 8.14 2.20
CA ILE A 94 16.95 9.24 2.05
C ILE A 94 18.34 8.84 2.62
N ASP A 95 18.66 7.54 2.61
CA ASP A 95 19.84 6.94 3.23
C ASP A 95 20.50 5.89 2.30
N GLU A 96 20.37 6.04 0.97
CA GLU A 96 21.30 5.44 -0.02
C GLU A 96 22.05 6.52 -0.81
#